data_AF-V4MZE7-F1
#
_entry.id   AF-V4MZE7-F1
#
_cell.length_a   1.000
_cell.length_b   1.000
_cell.length_c   1.000
_cell.angle_alpha   90.00
_cell.angle_beta   90.00
_cell.angle_gamma   90.00
#
_symmetry.space_group_name_H-M   'P 1'
#
loop_
_entity.id
_entity.type
_entity.pdbx_description
1 polymer ?
#
loop_
_entity_poly.entity_id
_entity_poly.type
_entity_poly.pdbx_seq_one_letter_code
_entity_poly.pdbx_strand_id
1 'polypeptide(L)'
;MADRGPDLWLAAGRTLVVAGIDITLEALCAETGKTRGSFYHHFTSVQHYRDKLLENWRRKATLDIITAVEQHGRHRAEALNRMATREDHRFERALRGLAIRHADVATIVEDVDSRREDYIARLAREDLQLEPAAAEAVARLGIALFIAGQLRAPDNLQAFNAGAEAWLMAAVTSVPD
;
A
#
# COMPACT_ATOMS: atom_id res chain seq x y z
N MET A 1 27.83 5.71 4.99
CA MET A 1 27.60 7.09 5.49
C MET A 1 26.28 7.04 6.24
N ALA A 2 26.27 7.22 7.57
CA ALA A 2 25.03 7.10 8.34
C ALA A 2 24.04 8.16 7.86
N ASP A 3 22.88 7.72 7.38
CA ASP A 3 21.82 8.58 6.91
C ASP A 3 21.42 9.54 8.04
N ARG A 4 21.55 10.84 7.81
CA ARG A 4 21.21 11.92 8.78
C ARG A 4 20.01 12.73 8.30
N GLY A 5 19.37 12.30 7.22
CA GLY A 5 18.30 13.03 6.58
C GLY A 5 16.92 12.72 7.19
N PRO A 6 15.87 13.32 6.61
CA PRO A 6 14.49 12.94 6.92
C PRO A 6 14.23 11.43 6.72
N ASP A 7 14.97 10.76 5.85
CA ASP A 7 14.82 9.33 5.54
C ASP A 7 15.12 8.41 6.73
N LEU A 8 16.12 8.74 7.56
CA LEU A 8 16.39 8.03 8.82
C LEU A 8 15.14 8.01 9.72
N TRP A 9 14.50 9.17 9.86
CA TRP A 9 13.30 9.29 10.69
C TRP A 9 12.15 8.49 10.10
N LEU A 10 11.91 8.58 8.78
CA LEU A 10 10.87 7.80 8.10
C LEU A 10 11.10 6.29 8.26
N ALA A 11 12.34 5.82 8.20
CA ALA A 11 12.69 4.44 8.45
C ALA A 11 12.36 4.03 9.89
N ALA A 12 12.71 4.85 10.89
CA ALA A 12 12.35 4.62 12.28
C ALA A 12 10.84 4.54 12.49
N GLY A 13 10.05 5.43 11.87
CA GLY A 13 8.60 5.33 11.93
C GLY A 13 8.06 4.03 11.34
N ARG A 14 8.65 3.54 10.25
CA ARG A 14 8.30 2.23 9.69
C ARG A 14 8.57 1.10 10.68
N THR A 15 9.74 1.10 11.34
CA THR A 15 10.05 0.11 12.37
C THR A 15 9.03 0.12 13.51
N LEU A 16 8.73 1.31 14.05
CA LEU A 16 7.77 1.46 15.14
C LEU A 16 6.37 0.96 14.76
N VAL A 17 5.88 1.36 13.58
CA VAL A 17 4.58 0.93 13.06
C VAL A 17 4.53 -0.59 12.93
N VAL A 18 5.54 -1.22 12.30
CA VAL A 18 5.60 -2.68 12.16
C VAL A 18 5.61 -3.38 13.52
N ALA A 19 6.25 -2.78 14.53
CA ALA A 19 6.24 -3.28 15.90
C ALA A 19 4.93 -3.02 16.66
N GLY A 20 3.95 -2.34 16.05
CA GLY A 20 2.68 -1.97 16.68
C GLY A 20 2.80 -0.83 17.70
N ILE A 21 3.91 -0.09 17.67
CA ILE A 21 4.19 1.03 18.57
C ILE A 21 3.66 2.33 17.93
N ASP A 22 2.93 3.12 18.71
CA ASP A 22 2.45 4.43 18.25
C ASP A 22 3.62 5.38 17.96
N ILE A 23 3.46 6.21 16.92
CA ILE A 23 4.47 7.19 16.53
C ILE A 23 4.42 8.38 17.49
N THR A 24 5.33 8.38 18.46
CA THR A 24 5.59 9.51 19.36
C THR A 24 6.99 10.06 19.13
N LEU A 25 7.23 11.32 19.52
CA LEU A 25 8.55 11.92 19.40
C LEU A 25 9.58 11.17 20.25
N GLU A 26 9.18 10.72 21.44
CA GLU A 26 10.00 9.96 22.37
C GLU A 26 10.40 8.61 21.76
N ALA A 27 9.45 7.87 21.18
CA ALA A 27 9.72 6.60 20.51
C ALA A 27 10.64 6.78 19.29
N LEU A 28 10.43 7.83 18.50
CA LEU A 28 11.29 8.16 17.36
C LEU A 28 12.72 8.52 17.81
N CYS A 29 12.88 9.29 18.89
CA CYS A 29 14.19 9.62 19.44
C CYS A 29 14.90 8.36 19.96
N ALA A 30 14.17 7.46 20.63
CA ALA A 30 14.70 6.19 21.11
C ALA A 30 15.14 5.28 19.95
N GLU A 31 14.32 5.13 18.92
CA GLU A 31 14.59 4.31 17.73
C GLU A 31 15.79 4.84 16.92
N THR A 32 15.88 6.16 16.74
CA THR A 32 16.96 6.77 15.95
C THR A 32 18.24 7.05 16.74
N GLY A 33 18.19 7.02 18.08
CA GLY A 33 19.26 7.50 18.95
C GLY A 33 19.54 9.01 18.82
N LYS A 34 18.56 9.79 18.33
CA LYS A 34 18.69 11.25 18.11
C LYS A 34 17.90 12.05 19.13
N THR A 35 18.15 13.36 19.14
CA THR A 35 17.49 14.31 20.05
C THR A 35 16.23 14.92 19.43
N ARG A 36 15.34 15.45 20.29
CA ARG A 36 14.19 16.25 19.87
C ARG A 36 14.58 17.43 18.97
N GLY A 37 15.69 18.11 19.29
CA GLY A 37 16.22 19.20 18.47
C GLY A 37 16.56 18.74 17.04
N SER A 38 17.19 17.56 16.91
CA SER A 38 17.47 16.97 15.60
C SER A 38 16.20 16.66 14.80
N PHE A 39 15.14 16.21 15.46
CA PHE A 39 13.85 15.95 14.80
C PHE A 39 13.26 17.23 14.22
N TYR A 40 13.23 18.31 15.00
CA TYR A 40 12.60 19.57 14.59
C TYR A 40 13.34 20.32 13.46
N HIS A 41 14.59 19.94 13.15
CA HIS A 41 15.26 20.41 11.92
C HIS A 41 14.64 19.84 10.64
N HIS A 42 13.96 18.69 10.73
CA HIS A 42 13.36 18.01 9.57
C HIS A 42 11.82 18.12 9.56
N PHE A 43 11.19 18.10 10.73
CA PHE A 43 9.73 18.08 10.84
C PHE A 43 9.25 19.10 11.87
N THR A 44 8.30 19.94 11.48
CA THR A 44 7.75 20.99 12.34
C THR A 44 6.88 20.46 13.49
N SER A 45 6.34 19.24 13.36
CA SER A 45 5.56 18.56 14.40
C SER A 45 5.53 17.05 14.17
N VAL A 46 5.07 16.28 15.18
CA VAL A 46 4.83 14.83 15.03
C VAL A 46 3.72 14.57 14.01
N GLN A 47 2.72 15.45 13.91
CA GLN A 47 1.68 15.33 12.88
C GLN A 47 2.27 15.51 11.48
N HIS A 48 3.04 16.58 11.25
CA HIS A 48 3.70 16.80 9.96
C HIS A 48 4.62 15.63 9.58
N TYR A 49 5.32 15.05 10.56
CA TYR A 49 6.09 13.82 10.33
C TYR A 49 5.21 12.63 9.91
N ARG A 50 4.10 12.38 10.62
CA ARG A 50 3.17 11.28 10.29
C ARG A 50 2.59 11.47 8.90
N ASP A 51 2.18 12.68 8.55
CA ASP A 51 1.66 13.01 7.21
C ASP A 51 2.72 12.68 6.13
N LYS A 52 3.99 13.02 6.37
CA LYS A 52 5.10 12.69 5.47
C LYS A 52 5.35 11.18 5.36
N LEU A 53 5.22 10.45 6.47
CA LEU A 53 5.36 8.99 6.48
C LEU A 53 4.23 8.31 5.67
N LEU A 54 2.99 8.72 5.90
CA LEU A 54 1.83 8.20 5.19
C LEU A 54 1.87 8.57 3.69
N GLU A 55 2.26 9.80 3.36
CA GLU A 55 2.44 10.22 1.96
C GLU A 55 3.57 9.44 1.26
N ASN A 56 4.67 9.16 1.97
CA ASN A 56 5.73 8.31 1.44
C ASN A 56 5.23 6.91 1.12
N TRP A 57 4.40 6.33 1.99
CA TRP A 57 3.76 5.03 1.75
C TRP A 57 2.78 5.08 0.59
N ARG A 58 1.84 6.03 0.57
CA ARG A 58 0.87 6.21 -0.53
C ARG A 58 1.57 6.31 -1.88
N ARG A 59 2.62 7.13 -1.98
CA ARG A 59 3.38 7.29 -3.21
C ARG A 59 4.02 5.97 -3.66
N LYS A 60 4.83 5.33 -2.80
CA LYS A 60 5.56 4.11 -3.16
C LYS A 60 4.64 2.92 -3.44
N ALA A 61 3.67 2.69 -2.55
CA ALA A 61 2.82 1.50 -2.58
C ALA A 61 1.62 1.61 -3.53
N THR A 62 1.42 2.77 -4.17
CA THR A 62 0.29 3.00 -5.09
C THR A 62 0.67 3.84 -6.29
N LEU A 63 1.06 5.10 -6.11
CA LEU A 63 1.24 6.04 -7.24
C LEU A 63 2.43 5.65 -8.14
N ASP A 64 3.55 5.28 -7.54
CA ASP A 64 4.75 4.86 -8.27
C ASP A 64 4.49 3.53 -9.00
N ILE A 65 3.77 2.59 -8.36
CA ILE A 65 3.35 1.33 -8.98
C ILE A 65 2.45 1.60 -10.18
N ILE A 66 1.41 2.41 -10.03
CA ILE A 66 0.50 2.80 -11.12
C ILE A 66 1.29 3.39 -12.29
N THR A 67 2.19 4.34 -12.00
CA THR A 67 3.01 5.00 -13.02
C THR A 67 3.91 4.00 -13.77
N ALA A 68 4.50 3.04 -13.04
CA ALA A 68 5.33 1.99 -13.63
C ALA A 68 4.49 1.02 -14.48
N VAL A 69 3.30 0.63 -13.99
CA VAL A 69 2.39 -0.29 -14.69
C VAL A 69 1.97 0.27 -16.04
N GLU A 70 1.66 1.57 -16.15
CA GLU A 70 1.27 2.18 -17.44
C GLU A 70 2.31 2.02 -18.55
N GLN A 71 3.57 1.74 -18.22
CA GLN A 71 4.62 1.49 -19.22
C GLN A 71 4.56 0.09 -19.85
N HIS A 72 3.63 -0.77 -19.42
CA HIS A 72 3.55 -2.17 -19.86
C HIS A 72 2.54 -2.45 -21.00
N GLY A 73 1.91 -1.41 -21.57
CA GLY A 73 1.00 -1.57 -22.70
C GLY A 73 -0.15 -2.55 -22.42
N ARG A 74 -0.28 -3.62 -23.20
CA ARG A 74 -1.33 -4.65 -23.00
C ARG A 74 -1.10 -5.59 -21.80
N HIS A 75 0.05 -5.51 -21.12
CA HIS A 75 0.42 -6.40 -20.02
C HIS A 75 0.30 -5.73 -18.64
N ARG A 76 -0.53 -4.68 -18.53
CA ARG A 76 -0.69 -3.88 -17.30
C ARG A 76 -1.21 -4.69 -16.13
N ALA A 77 -2.26 -5.49 -16.31
CA ALA A 77 -2.82 -6.31 -15.22
C ALA A 77 -1.78 -7.28 -14.60
N GLU A 78 -1.01 -7.97 -15.45
CA GLU A 78 0.06 -8.86 -14.97
C GLU A 78 1.20 -8.08 -14.29
N ALA A 79 1.56 -6.92 -14.83
CA ALA A 79 2.58 -6.06 -14.23
C ALA A 79 2.15 -5.54 -12.86
N LEU A 80 0.89 -5.10 -12.74
CA LEU A 80 0.30 -4.65 -11.48
C LEU A 80 0.38 -5.74 -10.42
N ASN A 81 -0.08 -6.95 -10.74
CA ASN A 81 -0.01 -8.07 -9.81
C ASN A 81 1.44 -8.33 -9.36
N ARG A 82 2.38 -8.48 -10.31
CA ARG A 82 3.79 -8.74 -9.96
C ARG A 82 4.44 -7.63 -9.13
N MET A 83 4.11 -6.37 -9.39
CA MET A 83 4.69 -5.23 -8.66
C MET A 83 4.05 -5.08 -7.28
N ALA A 84 2.73 -5.15 -7.20
CA ALA A 84 2.00 -5.00 -5.94
C ALA A 84 2.32 -6.12 -4.94
N THR A 85 2.50 -7.37 -5.41
CA THR A 85 2.73 -8.52 -4.52
C THR A 85 4.19 -8.73 -4.09
N ARG A 86 5.14 -7.96 -4.64
CA ARG A 86 6.57 -8.03 -4.30
C ARG A 86 6.97 -7.19 -3.10
N GLU A 87 6.11 -6.27 -2.68
CA GLU A 87 6.38 -5.35 -1.58
C GLU A 87 6.37 -6.07 -0.22
N ASP A 88 7.10 -5.52 0.74
CA ASP A 88 6.96 -5.94 2.14
C ASP A 88 5.66 -5.39 2.72
N HIS A 89 4.66 -6.27 2.85
CA HIS A 89 3.32 -5.90 3.30
C HIS A 89 3.18 -5.75 4.82
N ARG A 90 4.24 -6.01 5.61
CA ARG A 90 4.18 -5.89 7.07
C ARG A 90 3.85 -4.47 7.52
N PHE A 91 4.40 -3.47 6.85
CA PHE A 91 4.13 -2.07 7.18
C PHE A 91 2.68 -1.68 6.89
N GLU A 92 2.14 -2.03 5.71
CA GLU A 92 0.74 -1.73 5.38
C GLU A 92 -0.24 -2.49 6.28
N ARG A 93 0.04 -3.77 6.57
CA ARG A 93 -0.72 -4.55 7.56
C ARG A 93 -0.75 -3.84 8.91
N ALA A 94 0.39 -3.35 9.39
CA ALA A 94 0.46 -2.65 10.66
C ALA A 94 -0.25 -1.29 10.61
N LEU A 95 -0.12 -0.53 9.52
CA LEU A 95 -0.85 0.73 9.30
C LEU A 95 -2.36 0.52 9.39
N ARG A 96 -2.91 -0.54 8.81
CA ARG A 96 -4.34 -0.89 8.94
C ARG A 96 -4.74 -1.16 10.40
N GLY A 97 -3.84 -1.76 11.19
CA GLY A 97 -4.03 -1.90 12.63
C GLY A 97 -4.02 -0.56 13.39
N LEU A 98 -3.15 0.37 13.00
CA LEU A 98 -3.12 1.74 13.55
C LEU A 98 -4.37 2.55 13.16
N ALA A 99 -4.87 2.38 11.93
CA ALA A 99 -6.07 3.06 11.43
C ALA A 99 -7.30 2.86 12.30
N ILE A 100 -7.39 1.74 13.03
CA ILE A 100 -8.48 1.47 13.99
C ILE A 100 -8.53 2.53 15.11
N ARG A 101 -7.39 3.13 15.47
CA ARG A 101 -7.28 4.10 16.59
C ARG A 101 -6.94 5.52 16.15
N HIS A 102 -6.52 5.71 14.90
CA HIS A 102 -6.01 6.99 14.39
C HIS A 102 -6.77 7.37 13.11
N ALA A 103 -7.67 8.34 13.21
CA ALA A 103 -8.57 8.73 12.11
C ALA A 103 -7.83 9.35 10.91
N ASP A 104 -6.72 10.05 11.15
CA ASP A 104 -5.82 10.56 10.11
C ASP A 104 -5.19 9.42 9.30
N VAL A 105 -4.77 8.34 9.97
CA VAL A 105 -4.26 7.14 9.30
C VAL A 105 -5.37 6.43 8.52
N ALA A 106 -6.57 6.29 9.10
CA ALA A 106 -7.72 5.68 8.44
C ALA A 106 -8.07 6.40 7.13
N THR A 107 -8.08 7.73 7.15
CA THR A 107 -8.40 8.56 5.98
C THR A 107 -7.43 8.29 4.82
N ILE A 108 -6.12 8.15 5.09
CA ILE A 108 -5.13 7.88 4.05
C ILE A 108 -5.21 6.43 3.55
N VAL A 109 -5.52 5.46 4.42
CA VAL A 109 -5.75 4.08 4.00
C VAL A 109 -6.96 3.98 3.07
N GLU A 110 -8.05 4.67 3.39
CA GLU A 110 -9.25 4.74 2.53
C GLU A 110 -8.96 5.41 1.17
N ASP A 111 -8.22 6.53 1.13
CA ASP A 111 -7.79 7.16 -0.13
C ASP A 111 -6.93 6.23 -0.99
N VAL A 112 -6.03 5.47 -0.36
CA VAL A 112 -5.19 4.49 -1.06
C VAL A 112 -6.03 3.35 -1.64
N ASP A 113 -6.94 2.77 -0.86
CA ASP A 113 -7.79 1.67 -1.30
C ASP A 113 -8.71 2.12 -2.43
N SER A 114 -9.36 3.28 -2.29
CA SER A 114 -10.20 3.88 -3.32
C SER A 114 -9.46 4.09 -4.65
N ARG A 115 -8.24 4.65 -4.62
CA ARG A 115 -7.41 4.82 -5.82
C ARG A 115 -7.03 3.50 -6.49
N ARG A 116 -6.74 2.47 -5.68
CA ARG A 116 -6.38 1.15 -6.21
C ARG A 116 -7.59 0.46 -6.84
N GLU A 117 -8.76 0.56 -6.23
CA GLU A 117 -10.02 0.07 -6.81
C GLU A 117 -10.31 0.78 -8.15
N ASP A 118 -10.25 2.11 -8.19
CA ASP A 118 -10.46 2.90 -9.41
C ASP A 118 -9.49 2.49 -10.53
N TYR A 119 -8.22 2.28 -10.17
CA TYR A 119 -7.19 1.89 -11.12
C TYR A 119 -7.44 0.48 -11.68
N ILE A 120 -7.74 -0.50 -10.82
CA ILE A 120 -8.03 -1.87 -11.25
C ILE A 120 -9.31 -1.90 -12.10
N ALA A 121 -10.35 -1.16 -11.73
CA ALA A 121 -11.58 -1.06 -12.52
C ALA A 121 -11.29 -0.50 -13.91
N ARG A 122 -10.41 0.51 -14.00
CA ARG A 122 -9.99 1.05 -15.30
C ARG A 122 -9.22 0.02 -16.13
N LEU A 123 -8.27 -0.71 -15.54
CA LEU A 123 -7.57 -1.79 -16.24
C LEU A 123 -8.54 -2.89 -16.70
N ALA A 124 -9.50 -3.28 -15.86
CA ALA A 124 -10.50 -4.28 -16.21
C ALA A 124 -11.37 -3.83 -17.41
N ARG A 125 -11.74 -2.55 -17.49
CA ARG A 125 -12.45 -2.01 -18.67
C ARG A 125 -11.56 -1.96 -19.91
N GLU A 126 -10.33 -1.47 -19.78
CA GLU A 126 -9.46 -1.21 -20.92
C GLU A 126 -8.77 -2.48 -21.46
N ASP A 127 -8.30 -3.36 -20.59
CA ASP A 127 -7.51 -4.54 -20.97
C ASP A 127 -8.37 -5.80 -21.14
N LEU A 128 -9.44 -5.93 -20.34
CA LEU A 128 -10.33 -7.09 -20.35
C LEU A 128 -11.69 -6.80 -21.00
N GLN A 129 -11.95 -5.55 -21.39
CA GLN A 129 -13.21 -5.12 -22.05
C GLN A 129 -14.46 -5.46 -21.23
N LEU A 130 -14.36 -5.46 -19.89
CA LEU A 130 -15.51 -5.70 -19.03
C LEU A 130 -16.44 -4.49 -18.97
N GLU A 131 -17.73 -4.76 -18.91
CA GLU A 131 -18.75 -3.75 -18.63
C GLU A 131 -18.51 -3.06 -17.27
N PRO A 132 -18.90 -1.78 -17.09
CA PRO A 132 -18.56 -1.00 -15.91
C PRO A 132 -18.85 -1.68 -14.57
N ALA A 133 -20.03 -2.29 -14.41
CA ALA A 133 -20.42 -2.96 -13.18
C ALA A 133 -19.56 -4.22 -12.90
N ALA A 134 -19.18 -4.96 -13.95
CA ALA A 134 -18.30 -6.12 -13.81
C ALA A 134 -16.87 -5.68 -13.46
N ALA A 135 -16.37 -4.62 -14.09
CA ALA A 135 -15.06 -4.05 -13.79
C ALA A 135 -14.94 -3.56 -12.33
N GLU A 136 -15.97 -2.90 -11.81
CA GLU A 136 -16.05 -2.48 -10.40
C GLU A 136 -16.07 -3.67 -9.45
N ALA A 137 -16.85 -4.72 -9.75
CA ALA A 137 -16.89 -5.93 -8.95
C ALA A 137 -15.53 -6.64 -8.91
N VAL A 138 -14.86 -6.76 -10.05
CA VAL A 138 -13.51 -7.35 -10.15
C VAL A 138 -12.49 -6.53 -9.35
N ALA A 139 -12.54 -5.21 -9.45
CA ALA A 139 -11.66 -4.33 -8.69
C ALA A 139 -11.82 -4.52 -7.18
N ARG A 140 -13.07 -4.51 -6.70
CA ARG A 140 -13.38 -4.71 -5.29
C ARG A 140 -12.96 -6.08 -4.78
N LEU A 141 -13.19 -7.14 -5.57
CA LEU A 141 -12.73 -8.49 -5.23
C LEU A 141 -11.21 -8.60 -5.21
N GLY A 142 -10.52 -7.98 -6.18
CA GLY A 142 -9.07 -7.93 -6.23
C GLY A 142 -8.47 -7.26 -4.99
N ILE A 143 -9.01 -6.11 -4.57
CA ILE A 143 -8.56 -5.42 -3.36
C ILE A 143 -8.91 -6.20 -2.09
N ALA A 144 -10.10 -6.79 -2.00
CA ALA A 144 -10.45 -7.65 -0.86
C ALA A 144 -9.48 -8.84 -0.72
N LEU A 145 -9.15 -9.50 -1.83
CA LEU A 145 -8.18 -10.60 -1.86
C LEU A 145 -6.77 -10.13 -1.49
N PHE A 146 -6.32 -9.00 -2.04
CA PHE A 146 -5.04 -8.39 -1.71
C PHE A 146 -4.91 -8.11 -0.21
N ILE A 147 -5.89 -7.44 0.39
CA ILE A 147 -5.90 -7.14 1.83
C ILE A 147 -5.91 -8.44 2.65
N ALA A 148 -6.73 -9.43 2.28
CA ALA A 148 -6.74 -10.72 2.95
C ALA A 148 -5.36 -11.40 2.91
N GLY A 149 -4.67 -11.34 1.76
CA GLY A 149 -3.30 -11.82 1.59
C GLY A 149 -2.30 -11.08 2.47
N GLN A 150 -2.38 -9.75 2.57
CA GLN A 150 -1.51 -8.98 3.47
C GLN A 150 -1.69 -9.38 4.94
N LEU A 151 -2.93 -9.64 5.37
CA LEU A 151 -3.22 -10.00 6.76
C LEU A 151 -2.81 -11.45 7.09
N ARG A 152 -2.93 -12.37 6.14
CA ARG A 152 -2.75 -13.82 6.34
C ARG A 152 -1.37 -14.33 5.97
N ALA A 153 -0.73 -13.72 4.97
CA ALA A 153 0.54 -14.14 4.40
C ALA A 153 1.38 -12.94 3.92
N PRO A 154 1.73 -11.98 4.81
CA PRO A 154 2.44 -10.75 4.42
C PRO A 154 3.80 -10.99 3.77
N ASP A 155 4.44 -12.14 4.01
CA ASP A 155 5.73 -12.52 3.44
C ASP A 155 5.61 -13.38 2.17
N ASN A 156 4.40 -13.79 1.78
CA ASN A 156 4.17 -14.65 0.62
C ASN A 156 2.78 -14.42 -0.01
N LEU A 157 2.45 -13.14 -0.23
CA LEU A 157 1.13 -12.72 -0.73
C LEU A 157 0.85 -13.30 -2.11
N GLN A 158 1.85 -13.32 -3.00
CA GLN A 158 1.72 -13.86 -4.35
C GLN A 158 1.26 -15.33 -4.35
N ALA A 159 1.91 -16.20 -3.56
CA ALA A 159 1.52 -17.61 -3.51
C ALA A 159 0.16 -17.80 -2.81
N PHE A 160 -0.14 -16.99 -1.79
CA PHE A 160 -1.43 -17.04 -1.10
C PHE A 160 -2.59 -16.71 -2.05
N ASN A 161 -2.42 -15.72 -2.93
CA ASN A 161 -3.46 -15.28 -3.85
C ASN A 161 -3.56 -16.09 -5.15
N ALA A 162 -2.48 -16.77 -5.58
CA ALA A 162 -2.37 -17.34 -6.93
C ALA A 162 -3.57 -18.18 -7.39
N GLY A 163 -4.10 -19.05 -6.52
CA GLY A 163 -5.25 -19.89 -6.86
C GLY A 163 -6.55 -19.09 -7.02
N ALA A 164 -6.80 -18.13 -6.13
CA ALA A 164 -7.99 -17.28 -6.17
C ALA A 164 -7.93 -16.29 -7.36
N GLU A 165 -6.75 -15.73 -7.64
CA GLU A 165 -6.53 -14.88 -8.81
C GLU A 165 -6.73 -15.65 -10.12
N ALA A 166 -6.18 -16.87 -10.23
CA ALA A 166 -6.39 -17.71 -11.41
C ALA A 166 -7.87 -18.05 -11.64
N TRP A 167 -8.59 -18.36 -10.55
CA TRP A 167 -10.03 -18.62 -10.63
C TRP A 167 -10.82 -17.37 -11.05
N LEU A 168 -10.52 -16.21 -10.46
CA LEU A 168 -11.18 -14.94 -10.81
C LEU A 168 -10.91 -14.57 -12.27
N MET A 169 -9.66 -14.68 -12.72
CA MET A 169 -9.28 -14.39 -14.10
C MET A 169 -9.94 -15.34 -15.10
N ALA A 170 -10.05 -16.62 -14.77
CA ALA A 170 -10.80 -17.58 -15.59
C ALA A 170 -12.28 -17.15 -15.68
N ALA A 171 -12.93 -16.85 -14.56
CA ALA A 171 -14.34 -16.49 -14.51
C ALA A 171 -14.68 -15.23 -15.35
N VAL A 172 -13.80 -14.22 -15.35
CA VAL A 172 -14.03 -12.96 -16.08
C VAL A 172 -13.67 -13.04 -17.55
N THR A 173 -12.82 -13.98 -17.95
CA THR A 173 -12.43 -14.20 -19.37
C THR A 173 -13.27 -15.28 -20.05
N SER A 174 -13.99 -16.09 -19.27
CA SER A 174 -14.85 -17.17 -19.78
C SER A 174 -16.28 -16.76 -20.11
N VAL A 175 -16.61 -15.45 -20.13
CA VAL A 175 -17.93 -14.99 -20.60
C VAL A 175 -17.95 -15.09 -22.13
N PRO A 176 -18.76 -15.97 -22.73
CA PRO A 176 -18.94 -15.99 -24.17
C PRO A 176 -19.71 -14.73 -24.61
N ASP A 177 -19.39 -14.22 -25.80
CA ASP A 177 -20.20 -13.23 -26.51
C ASP A 177 -21.69 -13.65 -26.60
#